data_AF-A0A7X9III9-F1
#
_entry.id   AF-A0A7X9III9-F1
#
_cell.length_a   1.000
_cell.length_b   1.000
_cell.length_c   1.000
_cell.angle_alpha   90.00
_cell.angle_beta   90.00
_cell.angle_gamma   90.00
#
_symmetry.space_group_name_H-M   'P 1'
#
loop_
_entity.id
_entity.type
_entity.pdbx_description
1 polymer ?
#
loop_
_entity_poly.entity_id
_entity_poly.type
_entity_poly.pdbx_seq_one_letter_code
_entity_poly.pdbx_strand_id
1 'polypeptide(L)'
;MEQRQSPAYLWLQKAQPNIRWRLVGPNIKNPFDSLATEQRLEEYVGDKFALMEVCQVLAIMDESTILKITDLDALQFTTEHPNLVSLSREDLEAFLKTSGVWDKLIAEFSALQKACSEELKTRSGVF
;
A
#
# COMPACT_ATOMS: atom_id res chain seq x y z
N MET A 1 15.67 -22.21 16.92
CA MET A 1 14.32 -21.96 17.45
C MET A 1 13.42 -21.77 16.25
N GLU A 2 12.56 -22.73 15.92
CA GLU A 2 11.54 -22.54 14.88
C GLU A 2 10.55 -21.50 15.42
N GLN A 3 10.51 -20.32 14.81
CA GLN A 3 9.45 -19.35 15.08
C GLN A 3 8.12 -20.01 14.70
N ARG A 4 7.30 -20.30 15.71
CA ARG A 4 5.99 -20.90 15.53
C ARG A 4 5.12 -19.86 14.81
N GLN A 5 4.89 -20.08 13.51
CA GLN A 5 4.06 -19.21 12.69
C GLN A 5 2.64 -19.13 13.28
N SER A 6 2.09 -17.92 13.39
CA SER A 6 0.76 -17.74 13.98
C SER A 6 -0.34 -18.34 13.10
N PRO A 7 -1.52 -18.65 13.66
CA PRO A 7 -2.68 -19.06 12.87
C PRO A 7 -3.06 -18.05 11.78
N ALA A 8 -2.91 -16.75 12.06
CA ALA A 8 -3.18 -15.68 11.10
C ALA A 8 -2.18 -15.69 9.94
N TYR A 9 -0.90 -15.89 10.23
CA TYR A 9 0.14 -16.03 9.20
C TYR A 9 -0.13 -17.23 8.28
N LEU A 10 -0.42 -18.39 8.85
CA LEU A 10 -0.72 -19.60 8.09
C LEU A 10 -1.98 -19.44 7.24
N TRP A 11 -2.98 -18.71 7.75
CA TRP A 11 -4.17 -18.39 6.99
C TRP A 11 -3.84 -17.47 5.80
N LEU A 12 -3.07 -16.40 6.01
CA LEU A 12 -2.63 -15.49 4.93
C LEU A 12 -1.87 -16.24 3.83
N GLN A 13 -0.98 -17.16 4.20
CA GLN A 13 -0.26 -18.00 3.23
C GLN A 13 -1.19 -18.83 2.36
N LYS A 14 -2.22 -19.44 2.95
CA LYS A 14 -3.20 -20.24 2.20
C LYS A 14 -4.12 -19.37 1.34
N ALA A 15 -4.49 -18.19 1.83
CA ALA A 15 -5.37 -17.26 1.13
C ALA A 15 -4.65 -16.47 0.03
N GLN A 16 -3.31 -16.39 0.06
CA GLN A 16 -2.49 -15.56 -0.83
C GLN A 16 -2.88 -15.62 -2.33
N PRO A 17 -3.18 -16.79 -2.94
CA PRO A 17 -3.54 -16.84 -4.36
C PRO A 17 -4.85 -16.11 -4.69
N ASN A 18 -5.72 -15.92 -3.70
CA ASN A 18 -7.02 -15.26 -3.83
C ASN A 18 -6.99 -13.80 -3.36
N ILE A 19 -5.88 -13.34 -2.78
CA ILE A 19 -5.73 -11.97 -2.30
C ILE A 19 -5.16 -11.09 -3.41
N ARG A 20 -5.91 -10.05 -3.77
CA ARG A 20 -5.42 -8.94 -4.58
C ARG A 20 -4.90 -7.84 -3.68
N TRP A 21 -3.61 -7.53 -3.83
CA TRP A 21 -2.98 -6.40 -3.16
C TRP A 21 -3.11 -5.17 -4.05
N ARG A 22 -3.46 -4.03 -3.46
CA ARG A 22 -3.63 -2.77 -4.17
C ARG A 22 -3.02 -1.63 -3.38
N LEU A 23 -2.13 -0.86 -4.01
CA LEU A 23 -1.70 0.42 -3.49
C LEU A 23 -2.77 1.48 -3.77
N VAL A 24 -3.14 2.22 -2.73
CA VAL A 24 -4.05 3.36 -2.80
C VAL A 24 -3.22 4.60 -2.48
N GLY A 25 -2.94 5.37 -3.53
CA GLY A 25 -2.20 6.62 -3.44
C GLY A 25 -3.07 7.83 -3.11
N PRO A 26 -2.46 9.02 -2.99
CA PRO A 26 -3.18 10.26 -2.80
C PRO A 26 -4.06 10.57 -4.02
N ASN A 27 -5.16 11.27 -3.78
CA ASN A 27 -6.12 11.57 -4.83
C ASN A 27 -5.63 12.72 -5.73
N ILE A 28 -4.75 12.40 -6.67
CA ILE A 28 -4.07 13.39 -7.51
C ILE A 28 -4.93 13.98 -8.63
N LYS A 29 -6.05 13.34 -9.00
CA LYS A 29 -6.92 13.72 -10.13
C LYS A 29 -8.32 14.18 -9.74
N ASN A 30 -8.69 14.14 -8.46
CA ASN A 30 -10.04 14.51 -8.04
C ASN A 30 -10.13 16.01 -7.74
N PRO A 31 -10.90 16.79 -8.53
CA PRO A 31 -11.05 18.22 -8.30
C PRO A 31 -11.88 18.59 -7.06
N PHE A 32 -12.50 17.59 -6.41
CA PHE A 32 -13.36 17.77 -5.23
C PHE A 32 -12.72 17.30 -3.92
N ASP A 33 -11.60 16.57 -4.00
CA ASP A 33 -10.71 16.38 -2.85
C ASP A 33 -9.82 17.62 -2.73
N SER A 34 -9.19 17.84 -1.57
CA SER A 34 -8.09 18.82 -1.51
C SER A 34 -6.97 18.32 -2.43
N LEU A 35 -7.01 18.76 -3.70
CA LEU A 35 -6.03 18.44 -4.72
C LEU A 35 -4.65 18.60 -4.11
N ALA A 36 -3.80 17.58 -4.24
CA ALA A 36 -2.40 17.72 -3.92
C ALA A 36 -1.89 18.98 -4.62
N THR A 37 -1.39 19.95 -3.84
CA THR A 37 -0.81 21.18 -4.40
C THR A 37 0.35 20.81 -5.32
N GLU A 38 0.73 21.69 -6.24
CA GLU A 38 1.92 21.46 -7.08
C GLU A 38 3.16 21.15 -6.23
N GLN A 39 3.34 21.88 -5.13
CA GLN A 39 4.37 21.61 -4.14
C GLN A 39 4.32 20.18 -3.58
N ARG A 40 3.13 19.66 -3.25
CA ARG A 40 2.98 18.28 -2.77
C ARG A 40 3.24 17.24 -3.87
N LEU A 41 2.85 17.53 -5.11
CA LEU A 41 3.19 16.68 -6.25
C LEU A 41 4.70 16.64 -6.50
N GLU A 42 5.39 17.78 -6.40
CA GLU A 42 6.86 17.86 -6.46
C GLU A 42 7.51 17.02 -5.35
N GLU A 43 7.02 17.12 -4.12
CA GLU A 43 7.47 16.30 -3.00
C GLU A 43 7.26 14.81 -3.28
N TYR A 44 6.10 14.38 -3.77
CA TYR A 44 5.84 12.96 -4.08
C TYR A 44 6.72 12.42 -5.23
N VAL A 45 7.08 13.27 -6.18
CA VAL A 45 7.97 12.91 -7.29
C VAL A 45 9.42 12.80 -6.80
N GLY A 46 9.86 13.74 -5.96
CA GLY A 46 11.24 13.81 -5.48
C GLY A 46 11.54 12.90 -4.29
N ASP A 47 10.54 12.58 -3.48
CA ASP A 47 10.68 11.84 -2.22
C ASP A 47 9.68 10.68 -2.12
N LYS A 48 10.23 9.46 -2.17
CA LYS A 48 9.47 8.24 -2.01
C LYS A 48 8.88 8.10 -0.60
N PHE A 49 9.54 8.62 0.43
CA PHE A 49 9.04 8.55 1.81
C PHE A 49 7.79 9.41 1.98
N ALA A 50 7.81 10.65 1.47
CA ALA A 50 6.63 11.52 1.45
C ALA A 50 5.44 10.86 0.73
N LEU A 51 5.68 10.11 -0.35
CA LEU A 51 4.62 9.36 -1.02
C LEU A 51 4.14 8.16 -0.18
N MET A 52 5.04 7.45 0.51
CA MET A 52 4.67 6.33 1.39
C MET A 52 3.76 6.77 2.54
N GLU A 53 3.99 7.95 3.13
CA GLU A 53 3.18 8.49 4.23
C GLU A 53 1.70 8.70 3.86
N VAL A 54 1.42 8.98 2.59
CA VAL A 54 0.06 9.23 2.10
C VAL A 54 -0.55 8.03 1.39
N CYS A 55 0.21 6.95 1.23
CA CYS A 55 -0.25 5.73 0.59
C CYS A 55 -0.78 4.71 1.61
N GLN A 56 -1.75 3.93 1.16
CA GLN A 56 -2.32 2.81 1.92
C GLN A 56 -2.25 1.55 1.07
N VAL A 57 -2.17 0.39 1.70
CA VAL A 57 -2.22 -0.89 0.99
C VAL A 57 -3.45 -1.67 1.43
N LEU A 58 -4.22 -2.12 0.45
CA LEU A 58 -5.41 -2.94 0.67
C LEU A 58 -5.13 -4.37 0.20
N ALA A 59 -5.42 -5.33 1.08
CA ALA A 59 -5.59 -6.72 0.70
C ALA A 59 -7.08 -6.98 0.47
N ILE A 60 -7.44 -7.40 -0.74
CA ILE A 60 -8.81 -7.57 -1.19
C ILE A 60 -9.03 -9.04 -1.54
N MET A 61 -10.07 -9.64 -0.97
CA MET A 61 -10.49 -11.01 -1.27
C MET A 61 -12.01 -11.01 -1.39
N ASP A 62 -12.55 -11.64 -2.43
CA ASP A 62 -14.00 -11.66 -2.72
C ASP A 62 -14.63 -10.26 -2.68
N GLU A 63 -14.00 -9.32 -3.38
CA GLU A 63 -14.39 -7.90 -3.50
C GLU A 63 -14.41 -7.10 -2.19
N SER A 64 -14.01 -7.73 -1.08
CA SER A 64 -13.99 -7.13 0.25
C SER A 64 -12.55 -6.86 0.71
N THR A 65 -12.32 -5.73 1.37
CA THR A 65 -11.03 -5.45 2.02
C THR A 65 -10.91 -6.28 3.29
N ILE A 66 -9.96 -7.22 3.30
CA ILE A 66 -9.69 -8.08 4.45
C ILE A 66 -8.58 -7.53 5.35
N LEU A 67 -7.68 -6.71 4.82
CA LEU A 67 -6.59 -6.08 5.55
C LEU A 67 -6.31 -4.72 4.92
N LYS A 68 -6.16 -3.69 5.76
CA LYS A 68 -5.79 -2.34 5.34
C LYS A 68 -4.56 -1.90 6.11
N ILE A 69 -3.44 -1.71 5.41
CA ILE A 69 -2.20 -1.16 5.97
C ILE A 69 -2.24 0.35 5.76
N THR A 70 -2.24 1.10 6.85
CA THR A 70 -2.40 2.56 6.88
C THR A 70 -1.08 3.30 7.06
N ASP A 71 -0.09 2.66 7.67
CA ASP A 71 1.28 3.15 7.78
C ASP A 71 2.20 2.07 7.24
N LEU A 72 2.89 2.37 6.14
CA LEU A 72 3.72 1.39 5.43
C LEU A 72 5.13 1.26 6.02
N ASP A 73 5.58 2.23 6.81
CA ASP A 73 6.87 2.17 7.50
C ASP A 73 6.73 1.42 8.83
N ALA A 74 5.73 1.79 9.63
CA ALA A 74 5.42 1.10 10.88
C ALA A 74 4.68 -0.22 10.67
N LEU A 75 4.21 -0.51 9.45
CA LEU A 75 3.31 -1.61 9.14
C LEU A 75 2.07 -1.61 10.05
N GLN A 76 1.50 -0.43 10.31
CA GLN A 76 0.25 -0.33 11.06
C GLN A 76 -0.90 -0.74 10.14
N PHE A 77 -1.76 -1.62 10.64
CA PHE A 77 -2.88 -2.12 9.87
C PHE A 77 -4.16 -2.27 10.70
N THR A 78 -5.26 -2.40 9.98
CA THR A 78 -6.59 -2.71 10.50
C THR A 78 -7.17 -3.87 9.72
N THR A 79 -7.96 -4.71 10.38
CA THR A 79 -8.64 -5.85 9.77
C THR A 79 -9.94 -6.12 10.49
N GLU A 80 -10.98 -6.43 9.73
CA GLU A 80 -12.26 -6.94 10.23
C GLU A 80 -12.39 -8.46 10.01
N HIS A 81 -11.38 -9.07 9.39
CA HIS A 81 -11.43 -10.48 9.04
C HIS A 81 -11.09 -11.34 10.26
N PRO A 82 -11.97 -12.28 10.67
CA PRO A 82 -11.83 -13.00 11.95
C PRO A 82 -10.52 -13.79 12.06
N ASN A 83 -10.00 -14.30 10.95
CA ASN A 83 -8.74 -15.06 10.92
C ASN A 83 -7.48 -14.18 10.97
N LEU A 84 -7.61 -12.85 10.86
CA LEU A 84 -6.50 -11.90 10.87
C LEU A 84 -6.45 -11.05 12.14
N VAL A 85 -7.42 -11.17 13.05
CA VAL A 85 -7.48 -10.38 14.30
C VAL A 85 -6.24 -10.57 15.16
N SER A 86 -5.64 -11.76 15.13
CA SER A 86 -4.41 -12.08 15.87
C SER A 86 -3.13 -11.90 15.04
N LEU A 87 -3.20 -11.28 13.86
CA LEU A 87 -2.02 -11.02 13.04
C LEU A 87 -1.10 -10.06 13.80
N SER A 88 0.18 -10.40 13.92
CA SER A 88 1.18 -9.48 14.45
C SER A 88 1.84 -8.68 13.33
N ARG A 89 2.52 -7.59 13.70
CA ARG A 89 3.36 -6.83 12.77
C ARG A 89 4.45 -7.72 12.17
N GLU A 90 5.10 -8.53 13.00
CA GLU A 90 6.20 -9.41 12.57
C GLU A 90 5.71 -10.47 11.57
N ASP A 91 4.52 -11.04 11.79
CA ASP A 91 3.92 -12.00 10.88
C ASP A 91 3.55 -11.34 9.54
N LEU A 92 2.96 -10.14 9.58
CA LEU A 92 2.64 -9.39 8.37
C LEU A 92 3.92 -9.05 7.59
N GLU A 93 4.95 -8.54 8.27
CA GLU A 93 6.23 -8.21 7.66
C GLU A 93 6.88 -9.44 7.01
N ALA A 94 6.95 -10.55 7.75
CA ALA A 94 7.47 -11.82 7.25
C ALA A 94 6.66 -12.30 6.03
N PHE A 95 5.33 -12.17 6.09
CA PHE A 95 4.45 -12.55 4.99
C PHE A 95 4.70 -11.69 3.75
N LEU A 96 4.72 -10.36 3.88
CA LEU A 96 4.90 -9.44 2.75
C LEU A 96 6.25 -9.65 2.04
N LYS A 97 7.30 -9.95 2.81
CA LYS A 97 8.63 -10.28 2.29
C LYS A 97 8.64 -11.64 1.58
N THR A 98 8.12 -12.68 2.21
CA THR A 98 8.17 -14.05 1.67
C THR A 98 7.22 -14.30 0.49
N SER A 99 6.11 -13.56 0.43
CA SER A 99 5.11 -13.66 -0.65
C SER A 99 5.41 -12.82 -1.88
N GLY A 100 6.50 -12.03 -1.87
CA GLY A 100 6.84 -11.10 -2.95
C GLY A 100 5.85 -9.95 -3.13
N VAL A 101 4.96 -9.72 -2.15
CA VAL A 101 4.01 -8.59 -2.18
C VAL A 101 4.77 -7.27 -2.10
N TRP A 102 5.86 -7.22 -1.32
CA TRP A 102 6.67 -6.00 -1.25
C TRP A 102 7.23 -5.55 -2.60
N ASP A 103 7.72 -6.48 -3.42
CA ASP A 103 8.25 -6.16 -4.74
C ASP A 103 7.16 -5.59 -5.67
N LYS A 104 5.94 -6.14 -5.58
CA LYS A 104 4.77 -5.63 -6.32
C LYS A 104 4.41 -4.22 -5.88
N LEU A 105 4.37 -3.97 -4.57
CA LEU A 105 4.07 -2.65 -4.02
C LEU A 105 5.13 -1.62 -4.44
N ILE A 106 6.42 -1.99 -4.46
CA ILE A 106 7.50 -1.12 -4.95
C ILE A 106 7.28 -0.74 -6.42
N ALA A 107 6.86 -1.68 -7.26
CA ALA A 107 6.54 -1.38 -8.66
C ALA A 107 5.33 -0.43 -8.79
N GLU A 108 4.29 -0.63 -7.97
CA GLU A 108 3.13 0.27 -7.91
C GLU A 108 3.51 1.68 -7.44
N PHE A 109 4.42 1.81 -6.47
CA PHE A 109 4.97 3.10 -6.04
C PHE A 109 5.63 3.86 -7.19
N SER A 110 6.47 3.18 -7.99
CA SER A 110 7.12 3.81 -9.14
C SER A 110 6.10 4.27 -10.19
N ALA A 111 5.05 3.49 -10.42
CA ALA A 111 3.96 3.89 -11.32
C ALA A 111 3.19 5.11 -10.79
N LEU A 112 2.96 5.17 -9.47
CA LEU A 112 2.30 6.30 -8.83
C LEU A 112 3.16 7.57 -8.87
N GLN A 113 4.47 7.48 -8.62
CA GLN A 113 5.40 8.61 -8.79
C GLN A 113 5.39 9.14 -10.23
N LYS A 114 5.37 8.24 -11.22
CA LYS A 114 5.23 8.63 -12.63
C LYS A 114 3.92 9.37 -12.89
N ALA A 115 2.81 8.88 -12.34
CA ALA A 115 1.51 9.55 -12.46
C ALA A 115 1.51 10.95 -11.82
N CYS A 116 2.16 11.12 -10.66
CA CYS A 116 2.35 12.44 -10.04
C CYS A 116 3.18 13.38 -10.94
N SER A 117 4.23 12.87 -11.59
CA SER A 117 5.06 13.65 -12.51
C SER A 117 4.29 14.08 -13.76
N GLU A 118 3.48 13.19 -14.35
CA GLU A 118 2.63 13.50 -15.50
C GLU A 118 1.57 14.56 -15.16
N GLU A 119 0.96 14.46 -13.97
CA GLU A 119 0.00 15.44 -13.47
C GLU A 119 0.68 16.81 -13.27
N LEU A 120 1.87 16.86 -12.67
CA LEU A 120 2.63 18.09 -12.48
C LEU A 120 2.99 18.76 -13.81
N LYS A 121 3.42 17.99 -14.82
CA LYS A 121 3.67 18.50 -16.18
C LYS A 121 2.42 19.09 -16.82
N THR A 122 1.29 18.40 -16.63
CA THR A 122 -0.02 18.85 -17.15
C THR A 122 -0.43 20.19 -16.53
N ARG A 123 -0.23 20.37 -15.22
CA ARG A 123 -0.58 21.62 -14.50
C ARG A 123 0.36 22.77 -14.82
N SER A 124 1.66 22.49 -14.92
CA SER A 124 2.68 23.49 -15.28
C SER A 124 2.64 23.91 -16.76
N GLY A 125 1.87 23.23 -17.61
CA GLY A 125 1.77 23.52 -19.05
C GLY A 125 3.04 23.16 -19.83
N VAL A 126 3.91 22.32 -19.26
CA VAL A 126 5.15 21.86 -19.90
C VAL A 126 4.88 20.55 -20.64
N PHE A 127 4.72 20.64 -21.96
CA PHE A 127 4.52 19.51 -22.88
C PHE A 127 5.84 18.86 -23.30
#